data_AF-A0A509E9W2-F1
#
_entry.id   AF-A0A509E9W2-F1
#
_cell.length_a   1.000
_cell.length_b   1.000
_cell.length_c   1.000
_cell.angle_alpha   90.00
_cell.angle_beta   90.00
_cell.angle_gamma   90.00
#
_symmetry.space_group_name_H-M   'P 1'
#
loop_
_entity.id
_entity.type
_entity.pdbx_description
1 polymer ?
#
loop_
_entity_poly.entity_id
_entity_poly.type
_entity_poly.pdbx_seq_one_letter_code
_entity_poly.pdbx_strand_id
1 'polypeptide(L)'
;MAVPPSGPDAAWGRFVRGFLVSALCLVAGYLVLAFALDPYDSGRSPLGTVGIRPQGPRTAAASRGRDPAFQGAIIGNSHIQLIEPERLSGLTGIPFVQLAIPATGPGEQFVVLDWFLRHHPDPKAIVLAPDDFWCGDDPAFRNDKPFPFWLFAADLPSYLRGLMRYAVAQEVIERIGWLTRRRRPLARADGWWDYEPDYLRLGFGEEAHRAPYRDKPVPDGPEPGRAGPFPAADALRAALRTVPAQTPVIAVLPPVAHAALPRPGSPRAAAEAACKAAIGAALASHPRSALLDWRRDGPEARDPDLFFDGSHYRHTLARRVADDIAAALARLRSP
;
A
#
# COMPACT_ATOMS: atom_id res chain seq x y z
N MET A 1 39.56 -15.39 61.47
CA MET A 1 39.26 -16.18 60.25
C MET A 1 38.91 -15.20 59.15
N ALA A 2 39.83 -14.95 58.22
CA ALA A 2 39.59 -14.07 57.08
C ALA A 2 38.84 -14.86 55.99
N VAL A 3 37.69 -14.35 55.55
CA VAL A 3 36.97 -14.87 54.38
C VAL A 3 37.91 -14.75 53.18
N PRO A 4 38.19 -15.84 52.43
CA PRO A 4 39.05 -15.73 51.26
C PRO A 4 38.40 -14.74 50.27
N PRO A 5 39.18 -13.83 49.67
CA PRO A 5 38.63 -12.91 48.68
C PRO A 5 37.99 -13.75 47.57
N SER A 6 36.73 -13.47 47.24
CA SER A 6 36.06 -14.13 46.12
C SER A 6 36.93 -13.95 44.89
N GLY A 7 37.47 -15.04 44.34
CA GLY A 7 38.43 -15.00 43.25
C GLY A 7 37.93 -14.19 42.05
N PRO A 8 38.84 -13.67 41.20
CA PRO A 8 38.49 -12.87 40.03
C PRO A 8 37.39 -13.52 39.16
N ASP A 9 37.37 -14.85 39.08
CA ASP A 9 36.35 -15.63 38.36
C ASP A 9 34.94 -15.48 38.94
N ALA A 10 34.79 -15.40 40.28
CA ALA A 10 33.51 -15.20 40.93
C ALA A 10 32.99 -13.76 40.77
N ALA A 11 33.90 -12.78 40.72
CA ALA A 11 33.56 -11.39 40.41
C ALA A 11 33.12 -11.23 38.95
N TRP A 12 33.83 -11.85 38.01
CA TRP A 12 33.48 -11.90 36.60
C TRP A 12 32.14 -12.60 36.36
N GLY A 13 31.90 -13.76 37.01
CA GLY A 13 30.63 -14.46 36.94
C GLY A 13 29.44 -13.63 37.44
N ARG A 14 29.62 -12.86 38.53
CA ARG A 14 28.60 -11.90 39.00
C ARG A 14 28.38 -10.77 38.01
N PHE A 15 29.45 -10.21 37.42
CA PHE A 15 29.37 -9.16 36.41
C PHE A 15 28.61 -9.65 35.17
N VAL A 16 29.01 -10.79 34.59
CA VAL A 16 28.37 -11.37 33.40
C VAL A 16 26.89 -11.65 33.68
N ARG A 17 26.56 -12.25 34.82
CA ARG A 17 25.15 -12.48 35.20
C ARG A 17 24.40 -11.16 35.35
N GLY A 18 24.96 -10.16 36.01
CA GLY A 18 24.34 -8.85 36.20
C GLY A 18 24.13 -8.11 34.87
N PHE A 19 25.09 -8.20 33.96
CA PHE A 19 25.01 -7.65 32.61
C PHE A 19 23.91 -8.35 31.80
N LEU A 20 23.91 -9.69 31.75
CA LEU A 20 22.91 -10.47 31.01
C LEU A 20 21.50 -10.24 31.55
N VAL A 21 21.31 -10.25 32.87
CA VAL A 21 20.01 -9.96 33.49
C VAL A 21 19.57 -8.53 33.16
N SER A 22 20.45 -7.54 33.30
CA SER A 22 20.13 -6.14 32.96
C SER A 22 19.76 -5.99 31.49
N ALA A 23 20.52 -6.61 30.58
CA ALA A 23 20.25 -6.57 29.14
C ALA A 23 18.89 -7.21 28.80
N LEU A 24 18.60 -8.38 29.40
CA LEU A 24 17.31 -9.06 29.22
C LEU A 24 16.15 -8.22 29.77
N CYS A 25 16.29 -7.63 30.95
CA CYS A 25 15.28 -6.75 31.53
C CYS A 25 15.03 -5.50 30.66
N LEU A 26 16.08 -4.91 30.08
CA LEU A 26 15.95 -3.76 29.18
C LEU A 26 15.23 -4.13 27.89
N VAL A 27 15.60 -5.25 27.26
CA VAL A 27 14.94 -5.73 26.03
C VAL A 27 13.48 -6.10 26.30
N ALA A 28 13.21 -6.84 27.38
CA ALA A 28 11.85 -7.21 27.76
C ALA A 28 11.00 -5.98 28.10
N GLY A 29 11.55 -5.04 28.88
CA GLY A 29 10.88 -3.79 29.23
C GLY A 29 10.57 -2.93 28.00
N TYR A 30 11.51 -2.81 27.06
CA TYR A 30 11.28 -2.13 25.78
C TYR A 30 10.18 -2.82 24.96
N LEU A 31 10.21 -4.13 24.81
CA LEU A 31 9.19 -4.87 24.05
C LEU A 31 7.80 -4.71 24.65
N VAL A 32 7.69 -4.82 25.98
CA VAL A 32 6.42 -4.59 26.69
C VAL A 32 5.92 -3.16 26.43
N LEU A 33 6.80 -2.16 26.53
CA LEU A 33 6.46 -0.77 26.24
C LEU A 33 6.00 -0.56 24.79
N ALA A 34 6.78 -1.04 23.82
CA ALA A 34 6.50 -0.89 22.40
C ALA A 34 5.20 -1.60 22.01
N PHE A 35 4.96 -2.80 22.53
CA PHE A 35 3.73 -3.55 22.32
C PHE A 35 2.52 -2.86 22.96
N ALA A 36 2.66 -2.39 24.20
CA ALA A 36 1.59 -1.67 24.90
C ALA A 36 1.27 -0.33 24.24
N LEU A 37 2.26 0.38 23.70
CA LEU A 37 2.03 1.64 23.00
C LEU A 37 1.49 1.46 21.58
N ASP A 38 1.87 0.35 20.92
CA ASP A 38 1.59 0.06 19.51
C ASP A 38 1.80 1.31 18.63
N PRO A 39 3.07 1.67 18.34
CA PRO A 39 3.42 2.99 17.81
C PRO A 39 2.72 3.34 16.49
N TYR A 40 2.32 2.31 15.74
CA TYR A 40 1.65 2.43 14.44
C TYR A 40 0.14 2.21 14.51
N ASP A 41 -0.41 1.99 15.71
CA ASP A 41 -1.83 1.73 15.94
C ASP A 41 -2.33 0.52 15.12
N SER A 42 -1.55 -0.56 15.11
CA SER A 42 -1.85 -1.82 14.41
C SER A 42 -2.97 -2.65 15.03
N GLY A 43 -3.49 -2.25 16.20
CA GLY A 43 -4.62 -2.88 16.88
C GLY A 43 -4.23 -4.04 17.79
N ARG A 44 -2.92 -4.22 18.05
CA ARG A 44 -2.41 -5.28 18.93
C ARG A 44 -2.22 -4.82 20.38
N SER A 45 -2.24 -3.52 20.63
CA SER A 45 -2.12 -2.98 21.98
C SER A 45 -3.37 -3.27 22.83
N PRO A 46 -3.20 -3.66 24.11
CA PRO A 46 -4.29 -3.77 25.07
C PRO A 46 -4.83 -2.41 25.54
N LEU A 47 -4.14 -1.31 25.25
CA LEU A 47 -4.52 0.05 25.69
C LEU A 47 -5.54 0.72 24.74
N GLY A 48 -5.92 0.05 23.65
CA GLY A 48 -6.86 0.57 22.67
C GLY A 48 -6.24 1.61 21.74
N THR A 49 -7.10 2.27 20.97
CA THR A 49 -6.72 3.20 19.90
C THR A 49 -7.15 4.62 20.28
N VAL A 50 -6.34 5.60 19.91
CA VAL A 50 -6.60 7.02 20.26
C VAL A 50 -6.50 7.95 19.04
N GLY A 51 -6.62 7.36 17.84
CA GLY A 51 -6.52 8.05 16.56
C GLY A 51 -5.17 7.90 15.86
N ILE A 52 -5.17 8.28 14.58
CA ILE A 52 -4.05 8.11 13.65
C ILE A 52 -3.16 9.35 13.69
N ARG A 53 -1.89 9.16 14.08
CA ARG A 53 -0.87 10.19 14.03
C ARG A 53 -0.49 10.49 12.56
N PRO A 54 -0.12 11.73 12.20
CA PRO A 54 0.56 12.01 10.95
C PRO A 54 1.81 11.12 10.78
N GLN A 55 1.74 10.20 9.84
CA GLN A 55 2.81 9.26 9.49
C GLN A 55 2.64 8.83 8.02
N GLY A 56 3.69 8.27 7.43
CA GLY A 56 3.67 7.84 6.03
C GLY A 56 2.70 6.69 5.75
N PRO A 57 2.24 6.52 4.50
CA PRO A 57 1.25 5.50 4.13
C PRO A 57 1.72 4.05 4.44
N ARG A 58 3.02 3.77 4.37
CA ARG A 58 3.62 2.46 4.70
C ARG A 58 3.29 1.98 6.11
N THR A 59 3.24 2.89 7.07
CA THR A 59 2.98 2.57 8.48
C THR A 59 1.56 2.89 8.88
N ALA A 60 0.95 3.94 8.31
CA ALA A 60 -0.44 4.30 8.55
C ALA A 60 -1.44 3.24 8.06
N ALA A 61 -1.11 2.50 6.98
CA ALA A 61 -2.01 1.50 6.41
C ALA A 61 -2.36 0.37 7.40
N ALA A 62 -1.51 0.08 8.39
CA ALA A 62 -1.82 -0.92 9.41
C ALA A 62 -3.00 -0.50 10.30
N SER A 63 -3.06 0.77 10.70
CA SER A 63 -4.18 1.34 11.46
C SER A 63 -5.43 1.52 10.58
N ARG A 64 -5.25 2.09 9.38
CA ARG A 64 -6.37 2.38 8.46
C ARG A 64 -7.03 1.11 7.92
N GLY A 65 -6.23 0.10 7.55
CA GLY A 65 -6.71 -1.13 6.95
C GLY A 65 -7.48 -2.05 7.91
N ARG A 66 -7.56 -1.71 9.20
CA ARG A 66 -8.37 -2.43 10.21
C ARG A 66 -9.52 -1.60 10.77
N ASP A 67 -9.66 -0.35 10.35
CA ASP A 67 -10.65 0.57 10.92
C ASP A 67 -12.06 0.16 10.46
N PRO A 68 -12.95 -0.29 11.37
CA PRO A 68 -14.27 -0.80 11.02
C PRO A 68 -15.21 0.28 10.47
N ALA A 69 -14.83 1.56 10.53
CA ALA A 69 -15.57 2.64 9.88
C ALA A 69 -15.58 2.51 8.35
N PHE A 70 -14.62 1.77 7.78
CA PHE A 70 -14.50 1.56 6.35
C PHE A 70 -14.92 0.15 5.96
N GLN A 71 -15.67 0.05 4.87
CA GLN A 71 -16.18 -1.22 4.35
C GLN A 71 -15.71 -1.49 2.92
N GLY A 72 -15.04 -0.52 2.29
CA GLY A 72 -14.35 -0.71 1.02
C GLY A 72 -12.91 -0.23 1.10
N ALA A 73 -12.04 -0.78 0.25
CA ALA A 73 -10.63 -0.41 0.19
C ALA A 73 -10.19 -0.07 -1.24
N ILE A 74 -9.33 0.93 -1.37
CA ILE A 74 -8.56 1.25 -2.58
C ILE A 74 -7.11 0.87 -2.31
N ILE A 75 -6.58 -0.12 -3.01
CA ILE A 75 -5.25 -0.70 -2.79
C ILE A 75 -4.44 -0.57 -4.08
N GLY A 76 -3.21 -0.09 -3.95
CA GLY A 76 -2.31 0.13 -5.07
C GLY A 76 -1.10 0.93 -4.64
N ASN A 77 -0.60 1.79 -5.52
CA ASN A 77 0.51 2.69 -5.24
C ASN A 77 0.20 4.13 -5.71
N SER A 78 1.24 4.93 -5.98
CA SER A 78 1.09 6.32 -6.39
C SER A 78 0.21 6.49 -7.65
N HIS A 79 0.12 5.47 -8.52
CA HIS A 79 -0.72 5.50 -9.71
C HIS A 79 -2.24 5.46 -9.43
N ILE A 80 -2.69 5.13 -8.21
CA ILE A 80 -4.13 5.20 -7.83
C ILE A 80 -4.41 6.15 -6.67
N GLN A 81 -3.37 6.79 -6.11
CA GLN A 81 -3.48 7.58 -4.89
C GLN A 81 -4.50 8.73 -4.97
N LEU A 82 -4.68 9.32 -6.16
CA LEU A 82 -5.60 10.43 -6.36
C LEU A 82 -7.08 10.04 -6.38
N ILE A 83 -7.43 8.75 -6.37
CA ILE A 83 -8.83 8.36 -6.17
C ILE A 83 -9.26 8.78 -4.77
N GLU A 84 -10.17 9.75 -4.71
CA GLU A 84 -10.70 10.34 -3.49
C GLU A 84 -11.68 9.35 -2.82
N PRO A 85 -11.38 8.80 -1.63
CA PRO A 85 -12.27 7.86 -0.95
C PRO A 85 -13.61 8.48 -0.59
N GLU A 86 -13.61 9.75 -0.17
CA GLU A 86 -14.83 10.51 0.15
C GLU A 86 -15.77 10.60 -1.05
N ARG A 87 -15.23 10.90 -2.24
CA ARG A 87 -16.01 10.94 -3.48
C ARG A 87 -16.59 9.58 -3.82
N LEU A 88 -15.75 8.53 -3.82
CA LEU A 88 -16.20 7.18 -4.15
C LEU A 88 -17.25 6.68 -3.13
N SER A 89 -17.10 7.06 -1.86
CA SER A 89 -18.07 6.79 -0.81
C SER A 89 -19.40 7.49 -1.08
N GLY A 90 -19.36 8.76 -1.46
CA GLY A 90 -20.57 9.53 -1.83
C GLY A 90 -21.31 8.94 -3.03
N LEU A 91 -20.59 8.41 -4.03
CA LEU A 91 -21.18 7.80 -5.22
C LEU A 91 -21.80 6.41 -4.97
N THR A 92 -21.30 5.66 -3.99
CA THR A 92 -21.60 4.23 -3.83
C THR A 92 -22.33 3.88 -2.54
N GLY A 93 -22.34 4.80 -1.57
CA GLY A 93 -22.77 4.57 -0.19
C GLY A 93 -21.85 3.61 0.59
N ILE A 94 -20.67 3.25 0.06
CA ILE A 94 -19.70 2.39 0.73
C ILE A 94 -18.60 3.27 1.34
N PRO A 95 -18.37 3.24 2.66
CA PRO A 95 -17.25 3.97 3.25
C PRO A 95 -15.90 3.39 2.78
N PHE A 96 -15.14 4.13 1.97
CA PHE A 96 -13.86 3.69 1.43
C PHE A 96 -12.65 4.21 2.22
N VAL A 97 -11.63 3.36 2.36
CA VAL A 97 -10.30 3.73 2.83
C VAL A 97 -9.26 3.65 1.71
N GLN A 98 -8.37 4.64 1.66
CA GLN A 98 -7.20 4.68 0.80
C GLN A 98 -6.04 3.94 1.46
N LEU A 99 -5.64 2.84 0.83
CA LEU A 99 -4.52 1.98 1.20
C LEU A 99 -3.48 1.90 0.08
N ALA A 100 -3.49 2.84 -0.87
CA ALA A 100 -2.40 3.03 -1.80
C ALA A 100 -1.12 3.43 -1.05
N ILE A 101 0.00 2.80 -1.42
CA ILE A 101 1.31 3.05 -0.81
C ILE A 101 2.30 3.35 -1.93
N PRO A 102 2.86 4.56 -2.03
CA PRO A 102 3.77 4.91 -3.13
C PRO A 102 4.98 4.00 -3.20
N ALA A 103 5.40 3.68 -4.43
CA ALA A 103 6.54 2.82 -4.71
C ALA A 103 6.43 1.42 -4.06
N THR A 104 5.24 0.81 -4.17
CA THR A 104 5.02 -0.60 -3.85
C THR A 104 4.53 -1.38 -5.07
N GLY A 105 4.95 -2.63 -5.17
CA GLY A 105 4.56 -3.55 -6.23
C GLY A 105 3.50 -4.57 -5.77
N PRO A 106 3.29 -5.64 -6.55
CA PRO A 106 2.27 -6.65 -6.24
C PRO A 106 2.50 -7.33 -4.87
N GLY A 107 3.75 -7.60 -4.49
CA GLY A 107 4.06 -8.29 -3.23
C GLY A 107 3.55 -7.56 -1.99
N GLU A 108 3.83 -6.26 -1.88
CA GLU A 108 3.31 -5.44 -0.78
C GLU A 108 1.79 -5.25 -0.87
N GLN A 109 1.25 -5.04 -2.08
CA GLN A 109 -0.18 -4.81 -2.28
C GLN A 109 -1.02 -6.03 -1.85
N PHE A 110 -0.55 -7.26 -2.11
CA PHE A 110 -1.20 -8.48 -1.62
C PHE A 110 -1.15 -8.61 -0.10
N VAL A 111 -0.08 -8.16 0.55
CA VAL A 111 0.01 -8.14 2.01
C VAL A 111 -0.98 -7.13 2.62
N VAL A 112 -1.17 -5.98 1.98
CA VAL A 112 -2.19 -4.99 2.39
C VAL A 112 -3.61 -5.53 2.19
N LEU A 113 -3.86 -6.22 1.08
CA LEU A 113 -5.14 -6.89 0.83
C LEU A 113 -5.45 -7.94 1.90
N ASP A 114 -4.51 -8.84 2.20
CA ASP A 114 -4.66 -9.84 3.25
C ASP A 114 -4.93 -9.20 4.62
N TRP A 115 -4.19 -8.14 4.96
CA TRP A 115 -4.41 -7.38 6.20
C TRP A 115 -5.83 -6.82 6.28
N PHE A 116 -6.32 -6.20 5.20
CA PHE A 116 -7.67 -5.65 5.16
C PHE A 116 -8.74 -6.75 5.33
N LEU A 117 -8.62 -7.86 4.59
CA LEU A 117 -9.56 -8.98 4.63
C LEU A 117 -9.63 -9.64 6.02
N ARG A 118 -8.51 -9.72 6.74
CA ARG A 118 -8.49 -10.27 8.11
C ARG A 118 -9.29 -9.44 9.12
N HIS A 119 -9.46 -8.14 8.87
CA HIS A 119 -10.21 -7.24 9.75
C HIS A 119 -11.61 -6.92 9.23
N HIS A 120 -11.89 -7.23 7.97
CA HIS A 120 -13.17 -6.98 7.31
C HIS A 120 -13.70 -8.28 6.71
N PRO A 121 -14.38 -9.13 7.50
CA PRO A 121 -14.86 -10.43 7.03
C PRO A 121 -16.00 -10.33 6.00
N ASP A 122 -16.70 -9.19 5.93
CA ASP A 122 -17.72 -8.90 4.92
C ASP A 122 -17.48 -7.52 4.28
N PRO A 123 -16.39 -7.35 3.51
CA PRO A 123 -16.10 -6.10 2.85
C PRO A 123 -17.12 -5.86 1.72
N LYS A 124 -17.54 -4.61 1.56
CA LYS A 124 -18.56 -4.22 0.56
C LYS A 124 -17.97 -3.93 -0.82
N ALA A 125 -16.67 -3.66 -0.93
CA ALA A 125 -15.97 -3.50 -2.21
C ALA A 125 -14.45 -3.54 -2.03
N ILE A 126 -13.75 -4.03 -3.05
CA ILE A 126 -12.29 -3.94 -3.14
C ILE A 126 -11.93 -3.35 -4.50
N VAL A 127 -11.11 -2.29 -4.48
CA VAL A 127 -10.52 -1.70 -5.67
C VAL A 127 -9.01 -1.97 -5.63
N LEU A 128 -8.51 -2.74 -6.59
CA LEU A 128 -7.09 -3.00 -6.81
C LEU A 128 -6.63 -2.17 -8.00
N ALA A 129 -5.40 -1.66 -7.96
CA ALA A 129 -4.83 -0.91 -9.07
C ALA A 129 -3.53 -1.56 -9.60
N PRO A 130 -3.64 -2.68 -10.34
CA PRO A 130 -2.50 -3.25 -11.02
C PRO A 130 -1.96 -2.28 -12.08
N ASP A 131 -0.66 -2.05 -12.07
CA ASP A 131 0.04 -1.14 -12.98
C ASP A 131 1.19 -1.85 -13.69
N ASP A 132 2.17 -1.09 -14.21
CA ASP A 132 3.33 -1.68 -14.86
C ASP A 132 4.14 -2.61 -13.94
N PHE A 133 4.21 -2.38 -12.62
CA PHE A 133 4.95 -3.26 -11.69
C PHE A 133 4.40 -4.68 -11.61
N TRP A 134 3.15 -4.90 -12.05
CA TRP A 134 2.55 -6.23 -12.11
C TRP A 134 2.94 -7.02 -13.36
N CYS A 135 3.52 -6.37 -14.37
CA CYS A 135 3.88 -6.98 -15.64
C CYS A 135 5.33 -7.53 -15.68
N GLY A 136 5.92 -7.80 -14.52
CA GLY A 136 7.24 -8.44 -14.40
C GLY A 136 7.16 -9.97 -14.36
N ASP A 137 8.29 -10.63 -14.63
CA ASP A 137 8.45 -12.09 -14.62
C ASP A 137 9.00 -12.68 -13.31
N ASP A 138 9.38 -11.84 -12.35
CA ASP A 138 9.90 -12.25 -11.05
C ASP A 138 8.79 -12.76 -10.11
N PRO A 139 8.74 -14.07 -9.80
CA PRO A 139 7.74 -14.63 -8.90
C PRO A 139 7.98 -14.28 -7.42
N ALA A 140 9.16 -13.77 -7.06
CA ALA A 140 9.48 -13.35 -5.71
C ALA A 140 8.99 -11.92 -5.40
N PHE A 141 8.47 -11.21 -6.40
CA PHE A 141 8.01 -9.81 -6.29
C PHE A 141 9.05 -8.93 -5.60
N ARG A 142 10.20 -8.71 -6.25
CA ARG A 142 11.29 -7.90 -5.70
C ARG A 142 10.78 -6.63 -5.02
N ASN A 143 11.12 -6.49 -3.75
CA ASN A 143 10.83 -5.28 -3.00
C ASN A 143 11.91 -4.21 -3.27
N ASP A 144 11.58 -3.22 -4.09
CA ASP A 144 12.47 -2.12 -4.45
C ASP A 144 12.64 -1.05 -3.34
N LYS A 145 11.66 -0.92 -2.44
CA LYS A 145 11.64 0.12 -1.40
C LYS A 145 11.20 -0.45 -0.05
N PRO A 146 11.93 -0.22 1.06
CA PRO A 146 11.60 -0.81 2.35
C PRO A 146 10.11 -0.78 2.70
N PHE A 147 9.55 -1.96 2.97
CA PHE A 147 8.16 -2.16 3.34
C PHE A 147 8.07 -2.92 4.66
N PRO A 148 7.25 -2.49 5.64
CA PRO A 148 7.22 -3.10 6.95
C PRO A 148 6.33 -4.35 6.97
N PHE A 149 6.69 -5.41 6.25
CA PHE A 149 5.93 -6.68 6.22
C PHE A 149 5.58 -7.22 7.61
N TRP A 150 6.50 -7.04 8.58
CA TRP A 150 6.33 -7.43 9.97
C TRP A 150 5.14 -6.75 10.67
N LEU A 151 4.75 -5.54 10.24
CA LEU A 151 3.65 -4.77 10.82
C LEU A 151 2.29 -5.38 10.45
N PHE A 152 2.22 -5.94 9.25
CA PHE A 152 1.05 -6.61 8.70
C PHE A 152 1.03 -8.12 9.01
N ALA A 153 2.09 -8.68 9.58
CA ALA A 153 2.21 -10.13 9.81
C ALA A 153 1.06 -10.70 10.65
N ALA A 154 0.59 -11.91 10.31
CA ALA A 154 -0.45 -12.59 11.09
C ALA A 154 0.08 -13.11 12.44
N ASP A 155 1.35 -13.51 12.49
CA ASP A 155 1.93 -14.12 13.67
C ASP A 155 2.56 -13.08 14.61
N LEU A 156 2.32 -13.25 15.91
CA LEU A 156 2.87 -12.42 16.96
C LEU A 156 4.42 -12.40 16.97
N PRO A 157 5.14 -13.53 16.78
CA PRO A 157 6.59 -13.53 16.74
C PRO A 157 7.18 -12.59 15.67
N SER A 158 6.64 -12.55 14.46
CA SER A 158 7.09 -11.64 13.41
C SER A 158 6.83 -10.17 13.75
N TYR A 159 5.68 -9.86 14.36
CA TYR A 159 5.39 -8.53 14.86
C TYR A 159 6.38 -8.11 15.96
N LEU A 160 6.63 -8.96 16.96
CA LEU A 160 7.59 -8.69 18.05
C LEU A 160 9.02 -8.53 17.54
N ARG A 161 9.46 -9.37 16.58
CA ARG A 161 10.75 -9.20 15.89
C ARG A 161 10.83 -7.84 15.17
N GLY A 162 9.70 -7.41 14.61
CA GLY A 162 9.57 -6.10 13.99
C GLY A 162 9.72 -4.93 14.96
N LEU A 163 9.13 -5.04 16.16
CA LEU A 163 9.24 -4.00 17.21
C LEU A 163 10.68 -3.77 17.69
N MET A 164 11.57 -4.76 17.52
CA MET A 164 13.00 -4.64 17.85
C MET A 164 13.82 -3.81 16.86
N ARG A 165 13.23 -3.33 15.75
CA ARG A 165 13.96 -2.52 14.77
C ARG A 165 14.26 -1.13 15.34
N TYR A 166 15.45 -0.61 15.03
CA TYR A 166 15.88 0.73 15.47
C TYR A 166 14.87 1.84 15.13
N ALA A 167 14.32 1.83 13.91
CA ALA A 167 13.31 2.81 13.48
C ALA A 167 12.05 2.79 14.37
N VAL A 168 11.69 1.64 14.97
CA VAL A 168 10.54 1.53 15.86
C VAL A 168 10.81 2.22 17.20
N ALA A 169 12.06 2.22 17.69
CA ALA A 169 12.40 2.92 18.92
C ALA A 169 12.16 4.44 18.78
N GLN A 170 12.46 5.01 17.61
CA GLN A 170 12.13 6.41 17.31
C GLN A 170 10.61 6.63 17.29
N GLU A 171 9.87 5.70 16.68
CA GLU A 171 8.41 5.76 16.56
C GLU A 171 7.70 5.62 17.91
N VAL A 172 8.26 4.84 18.84
CA VAL A 172 7.82 4.77 20.24
C VAL A 172 7.97 6.13 20.91
N ILE A 173 9.12 6.79 20.77
CA ILE A 173 9.36 8.13 21.33
C ILE A 173 8.40 9.15 20.70
N GLU A 174 8.23 9.12 19.37
CA GLU A 174 7.29 9.99 18.66
C GLU A 174 5.85 9.76 19.10
N ARG A 175 5.44 8.51 19.31
CA ARG A 175 4.10 8.17 19.81
C ARG A 175 3.89 8.72 21.21
N ILE A 176 4.83 8.52 22.14
CA ILE A 176 4.75 9.11 23.49
C ILE A 176 4.66 10.64 23.39
N GLY A 177 5.54 11.26 22.62
CA GLY A 177 5.55 12.71 22.42
C GLY A 177 4.27 13.25 21.81
N TRP A 178 3.62 12.49 20.92
CA TRP A 178 2.32 12.84 20.35
C TRP A 178 1.19 12.66 21.37
N LEU A 179 1.20 11.58 22.16
CA LEU A 179 0.23 11.31 23.22
C LEU A 179 0.26 12.39 24.33
N THR A 180 1.41 12.99 24.63
CA THR A 180 1.52 14.01 25.67
C THR A 180 1.13 15.43 25.20
N ARG A 181 0.86 15.64 23.90
CA ARG A 181 0.42 16.96 23.40
C ARG A 181 -0.99 17.28 23.84
N ARG A 182 -1.20 18.53 24.31
CA ARG A 182 -2.54 19.07 24.65
C ARG A 182 -3.49 19.14 23.44
N ARG A 183 -2.94 19.44 22.26
CA ARG A 183 -3.64 19.39 20.96
C ARG A 183 -2.89 18.44 20.05
N ARG A 184 -3.47 17.28 19.79
CA ARG A 184 -2.85 16.23 18.99
C ARG A 184 -3.27 16.41 17.53
N PRO A 185 -2.34 16.64 16.59
CA PRO A 185 -2.69 16.63 15.18
C PRO A 185 -3.10 15.21 14.79
N LEU A 186 -4.20 15.09 14.04
CA LEU A 186 -4.69 13.82 13.49
C LEU A 186 -4.45 13.79 11.99
N ALA A 187 -4.02 12.65 11.48
CA ALA A 187 -4.06 12.39 10.05
C ALA A 187 -5.51 12.17 9.60
N ARG A 188 -5.78 12.34 8.30
CA ARG A 188 -7.05 11.89 7.73
C ARG A 188 -7.23 10.39 7.96
N ALA A 189 -8.43 10.02 8.42
CA ALA A 189 -8.79 8.63 8.73
C ALA A 189 -8.88 7.78 7.45
N ASP A 190 -9.48 8.33 6.40
CA ASP A 190 -9.63 7.69 5.08
C ASP A 190 -8.31 7.49 4.33
N GLY A 191 -7.22 8.06 4.82
CA GLY A 191 -5.88 7.92 4.24
C GLY A 191 -5.65 8.60 2.90
N TRP A 192 -6.58 9.43 2.45
CA TRP A 192 -6.38 10.19 1.24
C TRP A 192 -5.26 11.21 1.44
N TRP A 193 -4.34 11.23 0.47
CA TRP A 193 -3.28 12.21 0.37
C TRP A 193 -3.40 12.89 -0.98
N ASP A 194 -3.78 14.17 -0.95
CA ASP A 194 -3.81 15.01 -2.13
C ASP A 194 -2.38 15.37 -2.57
N TYR A 195 -1.94 14.77 -3.67
CA TYR A 195 -0.65 15.06 -4.30
C TYR A 195 -0.63 16.31 -5.15
N GLU A 196 -1.78 16.76 -5.65
CA GLU A 196 -1.78 17.77 -6.70
C GLU A 196 -1.15 19.09 -6.24
N PRO A 197 -1.46 19.64 -5.05
CA PRO A 197 -0.81 20.86 -4.58
C PRO A 197 0.71 20.72 -4.42
N ASP A 198 1.20 19.55 -4.03
CA ASP A 198 2.63 19.30 -3.83
C ASP A 198 3.36 19.14 -5.17
N TYR A 199 2.78 18.38 -6.10
CA TYR A 199 3.30 18.24 -7.47
C TYR A 199 3.34 19.60 -8.19
N LEU A 200 2.28 20.40 -8.10
CA LEU A 200 2.25 21.72 -8.72
C LEU A 200 3.31 22.66 -8.10
N ARG A 201 3.53 22.60 -6.78
CA ARG A 201 4.59 23.38 -6.11
C ARG A 201 5.99 22.97 -6.54
N LEU A 202 6.17 21.72 -6.95
CA LEU A 202 7.43 21.18 -7.48
C LEU A 202 7.61 21.45 -9.00
N GLY A 203 6.68 22.17 -9.63
CA GLY A 203 6.77 22.53 -11.05
C GLY A 203 6.20 21.50 -12.03
N PHE A 204 5.52 20.44 -11.55
CA PHE A 204 4.95 19.41 -12.43
C PHE A 204 3.76 19.91 -13.28
N GLY A 205 3.26 21.11 -13.02
CA GLY A 205 2.29 21.79 -13.89
C GLY A 205 2.93 22.58 -15.04
N GLU A 206 4.24 22.79 -15.02
CA GLU A 206 4.94 23.62 -16.00
C GLU A 206 5.23 22.85 -17.29
N GLU A 207 5.19 23.53 -18.43
CA GLU A 207 5.45 22.96 -19.76
C GLU A 207 6.81 22.25 -19.83
N ALA A 208 7.83 22.83 -19.20
CA ALA A 208 9.18 22.26 -19.17
C ALA A 208 9.22 20.87 -18.51
N HIS A 209 8.38 20.64 -17.49
CA HIS A 209 8.30 19.34 -16.82
C HIS A 209 7.49 18.33 -17.64
N ARG A 210 6.44 18.80 -18.33
CA ARG A 210 5.48 17.93 -19.06
C ARG A 210 5.94 17.55 -20.46
N ALA A 211 6.69 18.41 -21.15
CA ALA A 211 7.13 18.20 -22.53
C ALA A 211 7.79 16.82 -22.78
N PRO A 212 8.72 16.32 -21.94
CA PRO A 212 9.32 15.00 -22.13
C PRO A 212 8.29 13.86 -22.12
N TYR A 213 7.25 13.97 -21.29
CA TYR A 213 6.20 12.95 -21.13
C TYR A 213 5.06 13.10 -22.15
N ARG A 214 5.03 14.21 -22.90
CA ARG A 214 4.14 14.39 -24.05
C ARG A 214 4.78 13.89 -25.34
N ASP A 215 6.06 14.16 -25.52
CA ASP A 215 6.68 14.10 -26.85
C ASP A 215 7.62 12.89 -27.03
N LYS A 216 8.08 12.24 -25.94
CA LYS A 216 9.03 11.13 -26.02
C LYS A 216 8.32 9.78 -25.87
N PRO A 217 8.09 9.02 -26.95
CA PRO A 217 7.47 7.71 -26.86
C PRO A 217 8.38 6.73 -26.10
N VAL A 218 7.76 5.79 -25.39
CA VAL A 218 8.46 4.64 -24.82
C VAL A 218 9.11 3.78 -25.92
N PRO A 219 10.21 3.05 -25.62
CA PRO A 219 10.82 2.13 -26.58
C PRO A 219 9.86 1.05 -27.09
N ASP A 220 10.03 0.62 -28.35
CA ASP A 220 9.20 -0.43 -28.95
C ASP A 220 9.44 -1.82 -28.34
N GLY A 221 10.61 -2.03 -27.74
CA GLY A 221 10.94 -3.25 -27.00
C GLY A 221 10.43 -3.20 -25.55
N PRO A 222 9.93 -4.32 -24.99
CA PRO A 222 9.68 -4.40 -23.56
C PRO A 222 11.01 -4.28 -22.80
N GLU A 223 10.93 -3.75 -21.58
CA GLU A 223 12.07 -3.83 -20.66
C GLU A 223 12.39 -5.30 -20.34
N PRO A 224 13.66 -5.60 -19.97
CA PRO A 224 14.02 -6.94 -19.52
C PRO A 224 13.09 -7.45 -18.41
N GLY A 225 12.62 -8.69 -18.55
CA GLY A 225 11.68 -9.30 -17.61
C GLY A 225 10.24 -8.77 -17.66
N ARG A 226 9.87 -7.96 -18.67
CA ARG A 226 8.50 -7.41 -18.83
C ARG A 226 7.70 -8.04 -19.99
N ALA A 227 8.17 -9.15 -20.55
CA ALA A 227 7.54 -9.81 -21.71
C ALA A 227 6.77 -11.09 -21.35
N GLY A 228 6.55 -11.34 -20.06
CA GLY A 228 6.01 -12.60 -19.56
C GLY A 228 7.13 -13.57 -19.13
N PRO A 229 6.84 -14.57 -18.28
CA PRO A 229 5.54 -14.86 -17.64
C PRO A 229 5.07 -13.73 -16.69
N PHE A 230 3.82 -13.80 -16.21
CA PHE A 230 3.23 -12.76 -15.32
C PHE A 230 2.80 -13.34 -13.96
N PRO A 231 3.73 -13.65 -13.03
CA PRO A 231 3.42 -14.28 -11.75
C PRO A 231 2.45 -13.47 -10.87
N ALA A 232 2.39 -12.14 -11.03
CA ALA A 232 1.45 -11.30 -10.30
C ALA A 232 -0.01 -11.65 -10.62
N ALA A 233 -0.32 -12.08 -11.85
CA ALA A 233 -1.64 -12.55 -12.22
C ALA A 233 -1.99 -13.87 -11.53
N ASP A 234 -1.02 -14.78 -11.37
CA ASP A 234 -1.24 -16.04 -10.65
C ASP A 234 -1.43 -15.82 -9.14
N ALA A 235 -0.64 -14.90 -8.56
CA ALA A 235 -0.83 -14.45 -7.19
C ALA A 235 -2.19 -13.74 -6.99
N LEU A 236 -2.64 -12.93 -7.95
CA LEU A 236 -3.97 -12.33 -7.92
C LEU A 236 -5.06 -13.40 -7.87
N ARG A 237 -4.99 -14.41 -8.75
CA ARG A 237 -5.93 -15.54 -8.74
C ARG A 237 -5.92 -16.26 -7.40
N ALA A 238 -4.75 -16.37 -6.75
CA ALA A 238 -4.64 -16.96 -5.42
C ALA A 238 -5.29 -16.09 -4.33
N ALA A 239 -5.00 -14.78 -4.33
CA ALA A 239 -5.57 -13.83 -3.38
C ALA A 239 -7.09 -13.74 -3.50
N LEU A 240 -7.63 -13.76 -4.71
CA LEU A 240 -9.08 -13.68 -4.96
C LEU A 240 -9.87 -14.85 -4.35
N ARG A 241 -9.24 -16.02 -4.11
CA ARG A 241 -9.90 -17.13 -3.39
C ARG A 241 -10.18 -16.82 -1.92
N THR A 242 -9.50 -15.82 -1.36
CA THR A 242 -9.70 -15.38 0.03
C THR A 242 -10.71 -14.24 0.14
N VAL A 243 -11.07 -13.61 -0.99
CA VAL A 243 -12.10 -12.58 -1.03
C VAL A 243 -13.48 -13.25 -0.99
N PRO A 244 -14.42 -12.80 -0.14
CA PRO A 244 -15.77 -13.35 -0.12
C PRO A 244 -16.45 -13.21 -1.48
N ALA A 245 -17.09 -14.27 -1.97
CA ALA A 245 -17.70 -14.32 -3.30
C ALA A 245 -18.73 -13.21 -3.56
N GLN A 246 -19.36 -12.69 -2.50
CA GLN A 246 -20.31 -11.59 -2.56
C GLN A 246 -19.67 -10.21 -2.70
N THR A 247 -18.38 -10.06 -2.39
CA THR A 247 -17.65 -8.78 -2.42
C THR A 247 -17.27 -8.42 -3.85
N PRO A 248 -17.77 -7.31 -4.43
CA PRO A 248 -17.30 -6.83 -5.72
C PRO A 248 -15.80 -6.49 -5.69
N VAL A 249 -15.05 -6.99 -6.67
CA VAL A 249 -13.63 -6.68 -6.86
C VAL A 249 -13.42 -5.99 -8.20
N ILE A 250 -12.90 -4.76 -8.17
CA ILE A 250 -12.54 -4.02 -9.38
C ILE A 250 -11.03 -3.95 -9.48
N ALA A 251 -10.48 -4.36 -10.62
CA ALA A 251 -9.11 -4.03 -10.99
C ALA A 251 -9.13 -2.81 -11.92
N VAL A 252 -8.42 -1.75 -11.55
CA VAL A 252 -8.26 -0.54 -12.37
C VAL A 252 -6.85 -0.52 -12.92
N LEU A 253 -6.69 -0.58 -14.23
CA LEU A 253 -5.41 -0.30 -14.87
C LEU A 253 -5.29 1.23 -14.98
N PRO A 254 -4.44 1.89 -14.18
CA PRO A 254 -4.48 3.35 -14.06
C PRO A 254 -4.15 4.06 -15.39
N PRO A 255 -4.74 5.24 -15.64
CA PRO A 255 -4.41 6.05 -16.81
C PRO A 255 -2.92 6.37 -16.88
N VAL A 256 -2.39 6.41 -18.11
CA VAL A 256 -1.05 6.89 -18.44
C VAL A 256 -1.15 7.87 -19.61
N ALA A 257 -0.20 8.79 -19.72
CA ALA A 257 -0.16 9.73 -20.83
C ALA A 257 0.12 9.00 -22.16
N HIS A 258 -0.30 9.59 -23.29
CA HIS A 258 -0.19 8.97 -24.62
C HIS A 258 1.24 8.52 -24.95
N ALA A 259 2.26 9.32 -24.63
CA ALA A 259 3.65 8.96 -24.91
C ALA A 259 4.16 7.77 -24.05
N ALA A 260 3.52 7.51 -22.91
CA ALA A 260 3.83 6.37 -22.05
C ALA A 260 3.16 5.07 -22.51
N LEU A 261 2.18 5.14 -23.42
CA LEU A 261 1.56 3.96 -24.03
C LEU A 261 2.51 3.32 -25.05
N PRO A 262 2.57 1.98 -25.12
CA PRO A 262 3.35 1.30 -26.13
C PRO A 262 2.76 1.54 -27.53
N ARG A 263 3.64 1.71 -28.52
CA ARG A 263 3.21 1.91 -29.91
C ARG A 263 2.43 0.67 -30.40
N PRO A 264 1.24 0.82 -31.00
CA PRO A 264 0.49 -0.31 -31.56
C PRO A 264 1.34 -1.16 -32.52
N GLY A 265 1.24 -2.49 -32.40
CA GLY A 265 2.02 -3.43 -33.20
C GLY A 265 3.47 -3.65 -32.74
N SER A 266 3.97 -2.91 -31.75
CA SER A 266 5.31 -3.13 -31.18
C SER A 266 5.36 -4.38 -30.27
N PRO A 267 6.56 -4.97 -30.07
CA PRO A 267 6.76 -6.00 -29.05
C PRO A 267 6.32 -5.58 -27.64
N ARG A 268 6.55 -4.30 -27.25
CA ARG A 268 6.09 -3.75 -25.96
C ARG A 268 4.57 -3.73 -25.88
N ALA A 269 3.86 -3.42 -26.97
CA ALA A 269 2.40 -3.46 -26.99
C ALA A 269 1.86 -4.88 -26.86
N ALA A 270 2.51 -5.86 -27.50
CA ALA A 270 2.16 -7.28 -27.32
C ALA A 270 2.37 -7.74 -25.87
N ALA A 271 3.48 -7.35 -25.24
CA ALA A 271 3.76 -7.64 -23.84
C ALA A 271 2.75 -7.00 -22.88
N GLU A 272 2.41 -5.72 -23.08
CA GLU A 272 1.40 -5.03 -22.26
C GLU A 272 0.01 -5.68 -22.43
N ALA A 273 -0.39 -5.99 -23.66
CA ALA A 273 -1.65 -6.68 -23.91
C ALA A 273 -1.69 -8.07 -23.25
N ALA A 274 -0.59 -8.83 -23.29
CA ALA A 274 -0.50 -10.13 -22.64
C ALA A 274 -0.58 -10.01 -21.10
N CYS A 275 0.05 -8.99 -20.51
CA CYS A 275 -0.05 -8.72 -19.07
C CYS A 275 -1.49 -8.37 -18.66
N LYS A 276 -2.12 -7.44 -19.38
CA LYS A 276 -3.53 -7.04 -19.15
C LYS A 276 -4.47 -8.24 -19.28
N ALA A 277 -4.27 -9.09 -20.29
CA ALA A 277 -5.05 -10.31 -20.48
C ALA A 277 -4.86 -11.30 -19.32
N ALA A 278 -3.62 -11.47 -18.83
CA ALA A 278 -3.35 -12.34 -17.68
C ALA A 278 -4.04 -11.82 -16.40
N ILE A 279 -3.98 -10.51 -16.13
CA ILE A 279 -4.68 -9.87 -15.01
C ILE A 279 -6.20 -10.05 -15.16
N GLY A 280 -6.76 -9.78 -16.34
CA GLY A 280 -8.18 -9.97 -16.62
C GLY A 280 -8.65 -11.42 -16.42
N ALA A 281 -7.86 -12.40 -16.89
CA ALA A 281 -8.14 -13.82 -16.72
C ALA A 281 -8.03 -14.27 -15.25
N ALA A 282 -7.09 -13.72 -14.48
CA ALA A 282 -7.01 -13.95 -13.05
C ALA A 282 -8.22 -13.35 -12.32
N LEU A 283 -8.59 -12.11 -12.67
CA LEU A 283 -9.71 -11.40 -12.08
C LEU A 283 -11.05 -12.12 -12.31
N ALA A 284 -11.26 -12.63 -13.53
CA ALA A 284 -12.45 -13.40 -13.92
C ALA A 284 -12.67 -14.69 -13.10
N SER A 285 -11.68 -15.13 -12.31
CA SER A 285 -11.88 -16.23 -11.35
C SER A 285 -12.77 -15.85 -10.16
N HIS A 286 -12.98 -14.55 -9.91
CA HIS A 286 -13.89 -14.05 -8.88
C HIS A 286 -15.27 -13.73 -9.48
N PRO A 287 -16.38 -14.24 -8.92
CA PRO A 287 -17.72 -14.17 -9.52
C PRO A 287 -18.26 -12.74 -9.66
N ARG A 288 -17.86 -11.83 -8.78
CA ARG A 288 -18.23 -10.41 -8.82
C ARG A 288 -17.01 -9.57 -9.10
N SER A 289 -16.56 -9.53 -10.34
CA SER A 289 -15.36 -8.79 -10.70
C SER A 289 -15.46 -8.04 -12.01
N ALA A 290 -14.71 -6.94 -12.11
CA ALA A 290 -14.63 -6.13 -13.33
C ALA A 290 -13.23 -5.54 -13.51
N LEU A 291 -12.73 -5.57 -14.75
CA LEU A 291 -11.51 -4.87 -15.15
C LEU A 291 -11.89 -3.53 -15.78
N LEU A 292 -11.34 -2.43 -15.27
CA LEU A 292 -11.45 -1.10 -15.83
C LEU A 292 -10.11 -0.71 -16.45
N ASP A 293 -10.02 -0.74 -17.78
CA ASP A 293 -8.82 -0.34 -18.52
C ASP A 293 -8.84 1.16 -18.85
N TRP A 294 -8.21 1.96 -17.97
CA TRP A 294 -7.92 3.37 -18.23
C TRP A 294 -6.53 3.58 -18.85
N ARG A 295 -5.70 2.54 -18.90
CA ARG A 295 -4.36 2.56 -19.51
C ARG A 295 -4.44 2.35 -21.02
N ARG A 296 -5.24 3.14 -21.70
CA ARG A 296 -5.51 2.99 -23.14
C ARG A 296 -5.41 4.34 -23.83
N ASP A 297 -5.20 4.29 -25.14
CA ASP A 297 -5.21 5.51 -25.95
C ASP A 297 -6.64 6.08 -26.04
N GLY A 298 -6.74 7.40 -26.05
CA GLY A 298 -8.00 8.12 -26.03
C GLY A 298 -7.81 9.62 -25.83
N PRO A 299 -8.89 10.43 -25.90
CA PRO A 299 -8.82 11.87 -25.69
C PRO A 299 -8.16 12.24 -24.36
N GLU A 300 -8.46 11.51 -23.29
CA GLU A 300 -7.88 11.75 -21.97
C GLU A 300 -6.37 11.50 -21.95
N ALA A 301 -5.90 10.38 -22.50
CA ALA A 301 -4.46 10.06 -22.53
C ALA A 301 -3.66 11.07 -23.36
N ARG A 302 -4.30 11.71 -24.36
CA ARG A 302 -3.70 12.68 -25.28
C ARG A 302 -3.75 14.12 -24.76
N ASP A 303 -4.42 14.37 -23.63
CA ASP A 303 -4.50 15.69 -23.01
C ASP A 303 -3.41 15.82 -21.91
N PRO A 304 -2.29 16.53 -22.17
CA PRO A 304 -1.22 16.68 -21.20
C PRO A 304 -1.62 17.51 -19.97
N ASP A 305 -2.73 18.26 -20.01
CA ASP A 305 -3.24 19.00 -18.85
C ASP A 305 -3.89 18.09 -17.81
N LEU A 306 -4.13 16.81 -18.13
CA LEU A 306 -4.65 15.79 -17.22
C LEU A 306 -3.57 15.01 -16.46
N PHE A 307 -2.29 15.30 -16.70
CA PHE A 307 -1.16 14.56 -16.12
C PHE A 307 -0.09 15.47 -15.51
N PHE A 308 0.59 14.96 -14.48
CA PHE A 308 1.82 15.54 -13.96
C PHE A 308 3.05 15.04 -14.72
N ASP A 309 3.03 13.75 -15.08
CA ASP A 309 4.08 13.04 -15.80
C ASP A 309 3.48 11.87 -16.61
N GLY A 310 4.31 10.95 -17.11
CA GLY A 310 3.85 9.84 -17.94
C GLY A 310 2.87 8.88 -17.27
N SER A 311 2.81 8.79 -15.93
CA SER A 311 2.02 7.79 -15.20
C SER A 311 1.20 8.32 -14.03
N HIS A 312 1.36 9.59 -13.65
CA HIS A 312 0.56 10.24 -12.61
C HIS A 312 -0.41 11.25 -13.22
N TYR A 313 -1.70 10.93 -13.16
CA TYR A 313 -2.78 11.80 -13.60
C TYR A 313 -3.20 12.79 -12.49
N ARG A 314 -4.01 13.79 -12.87
CA ARG A 314 -4.52 14.87 -12.02
C ARG A 314 -5.95 14.61 -11.55
N HIS A 315 -6.45 15.41 -10.60
CA HIS A 315 -7.80 15.30 -10.03
C HIS A 315 -8.90 15.21 -11.07
N THR A 316 -8.82 16.00 -12.15
CA THR A 316 -9.83 15.99 -13.22
C THR A 316 -10.03 14.60 -13.81
N LEU A 317 -8.94 13.87 -14.08
CA LEU A 317 -9.00 12.50 -14.59
C LEU A 317 -9.31 11.50 -13.48
N ALA A 318 -8.77 11.68 -12.28
CA ALA A 318 -9.06 10.85 -11.11
C ALA A 318 -10.56 10.74 -10.81
N ARG A 319 -11.29 11.86 -10.94
CA ARG A 319 -12.73 11.92 -10.72
C ARG A 319 -13.51 11.12 -11.75
N ARG A 320 -13.09 11.11 -13.02
CA ARG A 320 -13.71 10.28 -14.07
C ARG A 320 -13.46 8.80 -13.82
N VAL A 321 -12.24 8.44 -13.41
CA VAL A 321 -11.91 7.07 -13.00
C VAL A 321 -12.78 6.64 -11.82
N ALA A 322 -12.97 7.50 -10.82
CA ALA A 322 -13.83 7.22 -9.67
C ALA A 322 -15.31 7.02 -10.05
N ASP A 323 -15.83 7.79 -11.01
CA ASP A 323 -17.18 7.62 -11.55
C ASP A 323 -17.34 6.25 -12.22
N ASP A 324 -16.36 5.82 -13.02
CA ASP A 324 -16.37 4.50 -13.67
C ASP A 324 -16.24 3.34 -12.67
N ILE A 325 -15.44 3.50 -11.62
CA ILE A 325 -15.39 2.56 -10.50
C ILE A 325 -16.77 2.43 -9.85
N ALA A 326 -17.41 3.55 -9.52
CA ALA A 326 -18.74 3.54 -8.91
C ALA A 326 -19.79 2.87 -9.82
N ALA A 327 -19.78 3.18 -11.11
CA ALA A 327 -20.67 2.56 -12.09
C ALA A 327 -20.45 1.05 -12.21
N ALA A 328 -19.18 0.59 -12.19
CA ALA A 328 -18.87 -0.83 -12.18
C ALA A 328 -19.32 -1.53 -10.90
N LEU A 329 -19.16 -0.91 -9.73
CA LEU A 329 -19.67 -1.45 -8.46
C LEU A 329 -21.20 -1.57 -8.49
N ALA A 330 -21.91 -0.59 -9.05
CA ALA A 330 -23.36 -0.63 -9.17
C ALA A 330 -23.82 -1.82 -10.04
N ARG A 331 -23.13 -2.09 -11.16
CA ARG A 331 -23.41 -3.25 -12.01
C ARG A 331 -23.17 -4.58 -11.28
N LEU A 332 -22.06 -4.71 -10.55
CA LEU A 332 -21.71 -5.94 -9.83
C LEU A 332 -22.60 -6.23 -8.60
N ARG A 333 -23.28 -5.21 -8.06
CA ARG A 333 -24.21 -5.33 -6.94
C ARG A 333 -25.66 -5.54 -7.38
N SER A 334 -25.97 -5.32 -8.65
CA SER A 334 -27.29 -5.59 -9.20
C SER A 334 -27.53 -7.12 -9.21
N PRO A 335 -28.74 -7.58 -8.85
CA PRO A 335 -29.06 -8.99 -8.65
C PRO A 335 -28.97 -9.84 -9.93
#